data_AF-A0A973JH50-F1
#
_entry.id   AF-A0A973JH50-F1
#
_cell.length_a   1.000
_cell.length_b   1.000
_cell.length_c   1.000
_cell.angle_alpha   90.00
_cell.angle_beta   90.00
_cell.angle_gamma   90.00
#
_symmetry.space_group_name_H-M   'P 1'
#
loop_
_entity.id
_entity.type
_entity.pdbx_description
1 polymer ?
#
loop_
_entity_poly.entity_id
_entity_poly.type
_entity_poly.pdbx_seq_one_letter_code
_entity_poly.pdbx_strand_id
1 'polypeptide(L)' 'AATLTDVTTATEVPAANEVQCGWGANHTLEGAQEAARAFLARRAEWSQVTA' A
#
# COMPACT_ATOMS: atom_id res chain seq x y z
N ALA A 1 11.49 3.96 3.59
CA ALA A 1 10.54 4.11 2.48
C ALA A 1 10.58 2.94 1.49
N ALA A 2 11.69 2.17 1.44
CA ALA A 2 11.85 1.00 0.56
C ALA A 2 10.59 0.12 0.44
N THR A 3 10.01 -0.31 1.57
CA THR A 3 8.79 -1.13 1.58
C THR A 3 7.62 -0.53 0.81
N LEU A 4 7.38 0.78 0.92
CA LEU A 4 6.29 1.43 0.19
C LEU A 4 6.63 1.58 -1.29
N THR A 5 7.91 1.76 -1.63
CA THR A 5 8.37 1.74 -3.03
C THR A 5 8.10 0.38 -3.65
N ASP A 6 8.36 -0.72 -2.94
CA ASP A 6 8.07 -2.08 -3.43
C ASP A 6 6.57 -2.24 -3.72
N VAL A 7 5.69 -1.74 -2.83
CA VAL A 7 4.24 -1.75 -3.03
C VAL A 7 3.83 -1.06 -4.33
N THR A 8 4.47 0.07 -4.70
CA THR A 8 4.12 0.78 -5.95
C THR A 8 4.40 -0.01 -7.22
N THR A 9 5.23 -1.05 -7.13
CA THR A 9 5.63 -1.89 -8.26
C THR A 9 5.07 -3.31 -8.17
N ALA A 10 4.34 -3.63 -7.09
CA ALA A 10 3.70 -4.94 -6.92
C ALA A 10 2.69 -5.20 -8.04
N THR A 11 2.66 -6.42 -8.54
CA THR A 11 1.77 -6.84 -9.64
C THR A 11 0.50 -7.54 -9.17
N GLU A 12 0.40 -7.81 -7.86
CA GLU A 12 -0.76 -8.45 -7.24
C GLU A 12 -0.88 -8.04 -5.76
N VAL A 13 -2.05 -8.30 -5.16
CA VAL A 13 -2.20 -8.30 -3.70
C VAL A 13 -1.94 -9.74 -3.22
N PRO A 14 -0.85 -10.00 -2.49
CA PRO A 14 -0.55 -11.35 -2.02
C PRO A 14 -1.68 -11.90 -1.14
N ALA A 15 -1.98 -13.18 -1.28
CA ALA A 15 -3.00 -13.89 -0.48
C ALA A 15 -4.44 -13.33 -0.60
N ALA A 16 -4.76 -12.59 -1.66
CA ALA A 16 -6.12 -12.14 -1.96
C ALA A 16 -7.02 -13.29 -2.50
N ASN A 17 -7.21 -14.33 -1.70
CA ASN A 17 -8.07 -15.49 -1.99
C ASN A 17 -8.82 -15.96 -0.72
N GLU A 18 -9.84 -16.80 -0.89
CA GLU A 18 -10.72 -17.25 0.20
C GLU A 18 -10.06 -18.22 1.21
N VAL A 19 -8.95 -18.85 0.84
CA VAL A 19 -8.23 -19.79 1.71
C VAL A 19 -7.36 -19.02 2.71
N GLN A 20 -6.78 -17.89 2.28
CA GLN A 20 -5.77 -17.15 3.04
C GLN A 20 -6.28 -15.81 3.58
N CYS A 21 -7.42 -15.32 3.12
CA CYS A 21 -8.02 -14.06 3.54
C CYS A 21 -9.52 -14.21 3.80
N GLY A 22 -9.98 -13.74 4.96
CA GLY A 22 -11.40 -13.80 5.36
C GLY A 22 -12.33 -12.97 4.47
N TRP A 23 -11.79 -12.05 3.66
CA TRP A 23 -12.55 -11.31 2.66
C TRP A 23 -11.71 -11.01 1.41
N GLY A 24 -11.20 -12.05 0.75
CA GLY A 24 -10.32 -11.89 -0.43
C GLY A 24 -10.90 -11.06 -1.58
N ALA A 25 -12.23 -11.00 -1.71
CA ALA A 25 -12.91 -10.20 -2.74
C ALA A 25 -12.81 -8.67 -2.51
N ASN A 26 -12.51 -8.21 -1.30
CA ASN A 26 -12.47 -6.78 -0.96
C ASN A 26 -11.06 -6.19 -1.03
N HIS A 27 -10.33 -6.49 -2.11
CA HIS A 27 -8.99 -5.98 -2.36
C HIS A 27 -8.93 -5.17 -3.66
N THR A 28 -8.02 -4.21 -3.70
CA THR A 28 -7.63 -3.48 -4.91
C THR A 28 -6.13 -3.22 -4.87
N LEU A 29 -5.41 -3.68 -5.90
CA LEU A 29 -3.98 -3.40 -6.06
C LEU A 29 -3.75 -1.91 -6.34
N GLU A 30 -4.50 -1.35 -7.29
CA GLU A 30 -4.36 0.02 -7.74
C GLU A 30 -4.59 1.01 -6.59
N GLY A 31 -5.64 0.79 -5.78
CA GLY A 31 -5.93 1.64 -4.62
C GLY A 31 -4.82 1.59 -3.57
N ALA A 32 -4.23 0.40 -3.33
CA ALA A 32 -3.10 0.26 -2.41
C ALA A 32 -1.84 0.97 -2.94
N GLN A 33 -1.55 0.84 -4.24
CA GLN A 33 -0.44 1.55 -4.88
C GLN A 33 -0.63 3.07 -4.85
N GLU A 34 -1.85 3.56 -5.07
CA GLU A 34 -2.17 4.99 -5.02
C GLU A 34 -1.95 5.55 -3.61
N ALA A 35 -2.45 4.87 -2.58
CA ALA A 35 -2.19 5.25 -1.19
C ALA A 35 -0.68 5.26 -0.87
N ALA A 36 0.07 4.25 -1.33
CA ALA A 36 1.52 4.20 -1.15
C ALA A 36 2.24 5.37 -1.86
N ARG A 37 1.87 5.68 -3.10
CA ARG A 37 2.39 6.84 -3.86
C ARG A 37 2.10 8.16 -3.13
N ALA A 38 0.86 8.35 -2.66
CA ALA A 38 0.45 9.55 -1.95
C ALA A 38 1.24 9.73 -0.64
N PHE A 39 1.44 8.66 0.12
CA PHE A 39 2.22 8.71 1.36
C PHE A 39 3.71 8.96 1.09
N LEU A 40 4.28 8.32 0.06
CA LEU A 40 5.66 8.55 -0.40
C LEU A 40 5.90 10.01 -0.85
N ALA A 41 4.93 10.65 -1.50
CA ALA A 41 5.03 12.04 -1.93
C ALA A 41 5.26 13.01 -0.75
N ARG A 42 4.85 12.63 0.46
CA ARG A 42 5.01 13.40 1.70
C ARG A 42 6.16 12.92 2.58
N ARG A 43 7.09 12.14 2.02
CA ARG A 43 8.20 11.51 2.76
C ARG A 43 8.98 12.47 3.66
N ALA A 44 9.21 13.71 3.24
CA ALA A 44 9.96 14.69 4.00
C ALA A 44 9.27 15.09 5.32
N GLU A 45 7.94 14.96 5.39
CA GLU A 45 7.10 15.42 6.49
C GLU A 45 6.86 14.31 7.54
N TRP A 46 7.23 13.06 7.27
CA TRP A 46 6.82 11.91 8.10
C TRP A 46 7.24 12.00 9.58
N SER A 47 8.37 12.64 9.90
CA SER A 47 8.81 12.82 11.29
C SER A 47 8.18 14.03 11.98
N GLN A 48 7.51 14.90 11.22
CA GLN A 48 6.80 16.06 11.74
C GLN A 48 5.34 15.66 12.03
N VAL A 49 5.10 15.31 13.29
CA VAL A 49 3.78 14.82 13.74
C VAL A 49 2.81 15.96 14.05
N THR A 50 3.32 17.14 14.41
CA THR A 50 2.53 18.33 14.75
C THR A 50 2.92 19.51 13.86
N ALA A 51 2.00 20.47 13.73
CA ALA A 51 2.20 21.72 12.99
C ALA A 51 3.22 22.64 13.66
#